data_AF-A0A8S2W1Z7-F1
#
_entry.id   AF-A0A8S2W1Z7-F1
#
_cell.length_a   1.000
_cell.length_b   1.000
_cell.length_c   1.000
_cell.angle_alpha   90.00
_cell.angle_beta   90.00
_cell.angle_gamma   90.00
#
_symmetry.space_group_name_H-M   'P 1'
#
loop_
_entity.id
_entity.type
_entity.pdbx_description
1 polymer ?
#
loop_
_entity_poly.entity_id
_entity_poly.type
_entity_poly.pdbx_seq_one_letter_code
_entity_poly.pdbx_strand_id
1 'polypeptide(L)' 'MEKPEITVTLNNIDENDWIKLNYNSIGLYRVKYESKTLARLSEPITNKTISPQDRLMIQDDVAA' A
#
# COMPACT_ATOMS: atom_id res chain seq x y z
N MET A 1 -24.24 9.26 -7.96
CA MET A 1 -24.15 9.24 -6.48
C MET A 1 -22.72 9.57 -6.11
N GLU A 2 -22.51 10.64 -5.35
CA GLU A 2 -21.20 10.90 -4.74
C GLU A 2 -20.91 9.78 -3.74
N LYS A 3 -19.71 9.22 -3.81
CA LYS A 3 -19.23 8.27 -2.81
C LYS A 3 -18.60 9.08 -1.68
N PRO A 4 -18.84 8.74 -0.41
CA PRO A 4 -18.17 9.41 0.70
C PRO A 4 -16.65 9.24 0.52
N GLU A 5 -15.93 10.36 0.54
CA GLU A 5 -14.48 10.43 0.37
C GLU A 5 -13.86 11.13 1.58
N ILE A 6 -12.67 10.67 1.96
CA ILE A 6 -11.86 11.29 3.02
C ILE A 6 -10.41 11.38 2.54
N THR A 7 -9.79 12.53 2.78
CA THR A 7 -8.35 12.73 2.55
C THR A 7 -7.63 12.74 3.89
N VAL A 8 -6.59 11.92 4.01
CA VAL A 8 -5.74 11.84 5.20
C VAL A 8 -4.32 12.27 4.80
N THR A 9 -3.77 13.26 5.52
CA THR A 9 -2.39 13.71 5.34
C THR A 9 -1.51 13.14 6.43
N LEU A 10 -0.43 12.44 6.04
CA LEU A 10 0.59 11.95 6.96
C LEU A 10 1.72 12.98 7.04
N ASN A 11 1.97 13.49 8.23
CA ASN A 11 3.05 14.47 8.48
C ASN A 11 4.34 13.74 8.87
N ASN A 12 5.49 14.38 8.62
CA ASN A 12 6.82 13.89 9.01
C ASN A 12 7.21 12.54 8.40
N ILE A 13 6.86 12.33 7.13
CA ILE A 13 7.26 11.14 6.36
C ILE A 13 8.29 11.60 5.32
N ASP A 14 9.39 10.85 5.17
CA ASP A 14 10.39 11.15 4.16
C ASP A 14 9.80 10.93 2.78
N GLU A 15 10.21 11.73 1.80
CA GLU A 15 9.70 11.58 0.45
C GLU A 15 10.06 10.23 -0.17
N ASN A 16 11.04 9.50 0.36
CA ASN A 16 11.47 8.18 -0.11
C ASN A 16 10.86 7.01 0.69
N ASP A 17 10.10 7.29 1.75
CA ASP A 17 9.41 6.26 2.50
C ASP A 17 8.35 5.54 1.65
N TRP A 18 8.04 4.32 2.08
CA TRP A 18 6.97 3.49 1.52
C TRP A 18 5.82 3.37 2.52
N ILE A 19 4.60 3.19 2.01
CA ILE A 19 3.38 3.06 2.82
C ILE A 19 2.62 1.82 2.36
N LYS A 20 2.21 0.98 3.32
CA LYS A 20 1.27 -0.12 3.11
C LYS A 20 -0.05 0.20 3.83
N LEU A 21 -1.13 0.33 3.06
CA LEU A 21 -2.49 0.41 3.60
C LEU A 21 -3.12 -0.98 3.71
N ASN A 22 -4.21 -1.11 4.46
CA ASN A 22 -4.82 -2.41 4.77
C ASN A 22 -3.82 -3.40 5.39
N TYR A 23 -3.17 -3.02 6.49
CA TYR A 23 -2.18 -3.86 7.18
C TYR A 23 -2.79 -5.22 7.58
N ASN A 24 -2.06 -6.30 7.33
CA ASN A 24 -2.54 -7.69 7.43
C ASN A 24 -3.82 -7.99 6.65
N SER A 25 -4.17 -7.11 5.70
CA SER A 25 -5.29 -7.30 4.77
C SER A 25 -6.61 -7.66 5.47
N ILE A 26 -6.89 -6.99 6.59
CA ILE A 26 -8.08 -7.22 7.43
C ILE A 26 -9.34 -6.66 6.77
N GLY A 27 -9.22 -5.51 6.11
CA GLY A 27 -10.33 -4.84 5.45
C GLY A 27 -10.65 -5.45 4.10
N LEU A 28 -11.94 -5.46 3.75
CA LEU A 28 -12.44 -5.88 2.44
C LEU A 28 -12.41 -4.71 1.44
N TYR A 29 -11.21 -4.31 1.03
CA TYR A 29 -10.98 -3.30 0.00
C TYR A 29 -9.61 -3.47 -0.65
N ARG A 30 -9.46 -2.89 -1.85
CA ARG A 30 -8.20 -2.84 -2.60
C ARG A 30 -7.52 -1.48 -2.46
N VAL A 31 -6.20 -1.47 -2.53
CA VAL A 31 -5.40 -0.25 -2.48
C VAL A 31 -4.85 0.04 -3.87
N LYS A 32 -5.19 1.21 -4.42
CA LYS A 32 -4.59 1.70 -5.65
C LYS A 32 -3.34 2.52 -5.33
N TYR A 33 -2.17 2.01 -5.71
CA TYR A 33 -0.91 2.71 -5.56
C TYR A 33 -0.58 3.52 -6.81
N GLU A 34 -0.04 4.72 -6.63
CA GLU A 34 0.66 5.42 -7.72
C GLU A 34 1.95 4.69 -8.06
N SER A 35 2.37 4.72 -9.33
CA SER A 35 3.55 3.98 -9.82
C SER A 35 4.83 4.30 -9.03
N LYS A 36 5.04 5.58 -8.65
CA LYS A 36 6.23 5.98 -7.88
C LYS A 36 6.23 5.33 -6.48
N THR A 37 5.07 5.29 -5.83
CA THR A 37 4.92 4.77 -4.47
C THR A 37 5.00 3.24 -4.47
N LEU A 38 4.43 2.60 -5.50
CA LEU A 38 4.52 1.16 -5.70
C LEU A 38 5.97 0.70 -5.89
N ALA A 39 6.77 1.45 -6.67
CA ALA A 39 8.18 1.12 -6.90
C ALA A 39 9.00 1.05 -5.59
N ARG A 40 8.68 1.90 -4.61
CA ARG A 40 9.36 1.92 -3.30
C ARG A 40 9.08 0.69 -2.44
N LEU A 41 8.00 -0.05 -2.72
CA LEU A 41 7.72 -1.31 -2.03
C LEU A 41 8.66 -2.45 -2.48
N SER A 42 9.46 -2.27 -3.54
CA SER A 42 10.38 -3.30 -4.04
C SER A 42 11.42 -3.73 -3.01
N GLU A 43 12.04 -2.78 -2.31
CA GLU A 43 13.03 -3.07 -1.27
C GLU A 43 12.41 -3.84 -0.08
N PRO A 44 11.36 -3.36 0.60
CA PRO A 44 10.79 -4.08 1.75
C PRO A 44 10.17 -5.43 1.38
N ILE A 45 9.68 -5.59 0.14
CA ILE A 45 9.24 -6.90 -0.39
C ILE A 45 10.43 -7.85 -0.52
N THR A 46 11.54 -7.38 -1.10
CA THR A 46 12.76 -8.17 -1.33
C THR A 46 13.42 -8.57 0.00
N ASN A 47 13.49 -7.63 0.93
CA ASN A 47 14.03 -7.82 2.27
C ASN A 47 13.06 -8.58 3.22
N LYS A 48 11.86 -8.92 2.75
CA LYS A 48 10.82 -9.64 3.50
C LYS A 48 10.42 -8.97 4.82
N THR A 49 10.50 -7.64 4.90
CA THR A 49 10.05 -6.88 6.07
C THR A 49 8.53 -6.76 6.11
N ILE A 50 7.87 -6.83 4.96
CA ILE A 50 6.41 -6.94 4.83
C ILE A 50 6.00 -8.41 4.99
N SER A 51 4.90 -8.67 5.71
CA SER A 51 4.38 -10.02 5.96
C SER A 51 4.06 -10.77 4.66
N PRO A 52 4.16 -12.12 4.63
CA PRO A 52 3.80 -12.88 3.43
C PRO A 52 2.40 -12.60 2.89
N GLN A 53 1.43 -12.40 3.80
CA GLN A 53 0.05 -12.07 3.45
C GLN A 53 -0.04 -10.71 2.76
N ASP A 54 0.59 -9.67 3.33
CA ASP A 54 0.54 -8.34 2.74
C ASP A 54 1.29 -8.27 1.40
N ARG A 55 2.36 -9.05 1.21
CA ARG A 55 3.03 -9.14 -0.11
C ARG A 55 2.12 -9.74 -1.17
N LEU A 56 1.39 -10.81 -0.84
CA LEU A 56 0.41 -11.41 -1.75
C LEU A 56 -0.71 -10.42 -2.11
N MET A 57 -1.20 -9.68 -1.12
CA MET A 57 -2.28 -8.72 -1.37
C MET A 57 -1.83 -7.49 -2.16
N ILE A 58 -0.59 -7.02 -1.98
CA ILE A 58 -0.02 -6.00 -2.89
C ILE A 58 -0.01 -6.50 -4.33
N GLN A 59 0.33 -7.78 -4.55
CA GLN A 59 0.31 -8.36 -5.89
C GLN A 59 -1.13 -8.46 -6.45
N ASP A 60 -2.11 -8.85 -5.64
CA ASP A 60 -3.53 -8.88 -6.07
C ASP A 60 -4.06 -7.47 -6.40
N ASP A 61 -3.73 -6.48 -5.57
CA ASP A 61 -4.12 -5.08 -5.77
C ASP A 61 -3.59 -4.51 -7.10
N VAL A 62 -2.38 -4.89 -7.51
CA VAL A 62 -1.74 -4.41 -8.75
C VAL A 62 -2.26 -5.12 -10.00
N ALA A 63 -2.71 -6.37 -9.87
CA ALA A 63 -3.18 -7.17 -11.00
C ALA A 63 -4.63 -6.90 -11.41
N ALA A 64 -5.39 -6.18 -10.57
CA ALA A 64 -6.81 -5.86 -10.76
C ALA A 64 -7.05 -4.65 -11.67
#